data_AF-A0A9E1IY55-F1
#
_entry.id   AF-A0A9E1IY55-F1
#
_cell.length_a   1.000
_cell.length_b   1.000
_cell.length_c   1.000
_cell.angle_alpha   90.00
_cell.angle_beta   90.00
_cell.angle_gamma   90.00
#
_symmetry.space_group_name_H-M   'P 1'
#
loop_
_entity.id
_entity.type
_entity.pdbx_description
1 polymer ?
#
loop_
_entity_poly.entity_id
_entity_poly.type
_entity_poly.pdbx_seq_one_letter_code
_entity_poly.pdbx_strand_id
1 'polypeptide(L)'
;MNRAERIERMGKKGKKIEGGFVPLPHRLIESEAYKLLSATAKIAYTYFLRDVRSGHQENVTLTFNQAKKYGVCQSPDTFSKAKKQLVENGLLDSVDGGGLNAPAIFKKSERWKQFGSDRFKVVPYKPGFGSKYFKTAMADADKKKKVLNARYPKPRFGSSAAGDTL
;
A
#
# COMPACT_ATOMS: atom_id res chain seq x y z
N MET A 1 41.53 -6.41 36.43
CA MET A 1 41.01 -5.91 35.14
C MET A 1 41.02 -4.38 35.19
N ASN A 2 41.83 -3.75 34.35
CA ASN A 2 42.16 -2.32 34.41
C ASN A 2 41.14 -1.49 33.61
N ARG A 3 40.83 -0.27 34.09
CA ARG A 3 40.01 0.77 33.41
C ARG A 3 40.41 1.00 31.94
N ALA A 4 41.69 0.84 31.60
CA ALA A 4 42.21 0.95 30.23
C ALA A 4 41.68 -0.16 29.30
N GLU A 5 41.63 -1.42 29.77
CA GLU A 5 41.08 -2.56 29.01
C GLU A 5 39.57 -2.43 28.75
N ARG A 6 38.87 -1.66 29.60
CA ARG A 6 37.44 -1.39 29.48
C ARG A 6 37.12 -0.35 28.40
N ILE A 7 38.05 0.57 28.12
CA ILE A 7 37.92 1.63 27.11
C ILE A 7 38.26 1.08 25.72
N GLU A 8 39.24 0.19 25.60
CA GLU A 8 39.61 -0.44 24.33
C GLU A 8 38.51 -1.39 23.80
N ARG A 9 37.70 -1.96 24.71
CA ARG A 9 36.48 -2.72 24.38
C ARG A 9 35.25 -1.87 24.07
N MET A 10 35.30 -0.53 24.19
CA MET A 10 34.23 0.33 23.70
C MET A 10 34.32 0.38 22.17
N GLY A 11 33.77 -0.66 21.55
CA GLY A 11 33.89 -1.00 20.15
C GLY A 11 33.63 0.19 19.23
N LYS A 12 34.35 0.18 18.10
CA LYS A 12 34.18 1.08 16.96
C LYS A 12 32.71 1.49 16.85
N LYS A 13 32.39 2.76 17.15
CA LYS A 13 31.05 3.31 16.92
C LYS A 13 30.67 3.00 15.48
N GLY A 14 29.73 2.08 15.29
CA GLY A 14 29.25 1.72 13.95
C GLY A 14 28.85 2.98 13.21
N LYS A 15 29.16 3.05 11.90
CA LYS A 15 28.74 4.16 11.06
C LYS A 15 27.23 4.29 11.18
N LYS A 16 26.76 5.43 11.72
CA LYS A 16 25.33 5.69 11.80
C LYS A 16 24.81 5.86 10.38
N ILE A 17 23.71 5.18 10.07
CA ILE A 17 22.98 5.42 8.84
C ILE A 17 22.40 6.84 8.94
N GLU A 18 22.72 7.69 7.98
CA GLU A 18 22.14 9.02 7.90
C GLU A 18 20.69 8.90 7.39
N GLY A 19 19.75 9.50 8.13
CA GLY A 19 18.33 9.53 7.78
C GLY A 19 17.49 8.36 8.33
N GLY A 20 16.27 8.25 7.82
CA GLY A 20 15.31 7.22 8.22
C GLY A 20 15.56 5.90 7.50
N PHE A 21 15.40 4.79 8.22
CA PHE A 21 15.52 3.43 7.69
C PHE A 21 14.15 2.78 7.52
N VAL A 22 13.92 2.14 6.37
CA VAL A 22 12.70 1.37 6.10
C VAL A 22 13.05 -0.12 6.09
N PRO A 23 12.63 -0.90 7.11
CA PRO A 23 12.90 -2.32 7.13
C PRO A 23 12.02 -3.06 6.11
N LEU A 24 12.67 -3.79 5.20
CA LEU A 24 12.01 -4.78 4.34
C LEU A 24 12.44 -6.19 4.78
N PRO A 25 11.59 -6.96 5.47
CA PRO A 25 11.93 -8.30 5.93
C PRO A 25 12.21 -9.26 4.76
N HIS A 26 13.18 -10.16 4.91
CA HIS A 26 13.50 -11.18 3.90
C HIS A 26 12.28 -11.97 3.44
N ARG A 27 11.46 -12.46 4.38
CA ARG A 27 10.21 -13.17 4.09
C ARG A 27 9.26 -12.40 3.15
N LEU A 28 9.27 -11.07 3.20
CA LEU A 28 8.46 -10.25 2.30
C LEU A 28 9.11 -10.20 0.92
N ILE A 29 10.41 -9.87 0.86
CA ILE A 29 11.15 -9.74 -0.40
C ILE A 29 11.14 -11.05 -1.21
N GLU A 30 11.23 -12.17 -0.51
CA GLU A 30 11.23 -13.53 -1.08
C GLU A 30 9.84 -14.05 -1.43
N SER A 31 8.76 -13.39 -0.96
CA SER A 31 7.40 -13.80 -1.27
C SER A 31 7.05 -13.58 -2.75
N GLU A 32 6.25 -14.47 -3.31
CA GLU A 32 5.74 -14.35 -4.69
C GLU A 32 4.91 -13.07 -4.88
N ALA A 33 4.15 -12.68 -3.85
CA ALA A 33 3.41 -11.41 -3.81
C ALA A 33 4.30 -10.19 -4.10
N TYR A 34 5.49 -10.15 -3.52
CA TYR A 34 6.43 -9.05 -3.69
C TYR A 34 7.20 -9.15 -5.00
N LYS A 35 7.64 -10.36 -5.39
CA LYS A 35 8.40 -10.59 -6.63
C LYS A 35 7.63 -10.15 -7.87
N LEU A 36 6.33 -10.45 -7.93
CA LEU A 36 5.42 -10.09 -9.04
C LEU A 36 5.13 -8.59 -9.16
N LEU A 37 5.47 -7.77 -8.17
CA LEU A 37 5.30 -6.34 -8.27
C LEU A 37 6.21 -5.74 -9.35
N SER A 38 5.69 -4.73 -10.05
CA SER A 38 6.51 -3.85 -10.86
C SER A 38 7.55 -3.11 -10.02
N ALA A 39 8.64 -2.67 -10.66
CA ALA A 39 9.65 -1.84 -10.00
C ALA A 39 9.03 -0.59 -9.36
N THR A 40 8.10 0.08 -10.04
CA THR A 40 7.38 1.24 -9.50
C THR A 40 6.56 0.88 -8.27
N ALA A 41 5.87 -0.27 -8.25
CA ALA A 41 5.10 -0.70 -7.10
C ALA A 41 6.00 -1.03 -5.89
N LYS A 42 7.17 -1.66 -6.12
CA LYS A 42 8.17 -1.90 -5.06
C LYS A 42 8.65 -0.58 -4.44
N ILE A 43 9.00 0.41 -5.27
CA ILE A 43 9.40 1.75 -4.81
C ILE A 43 8.25 2.44 -4.07
N ALA A 44 7.02 2.36 -4.60
CA ALA A 44 5.84 2.94 -3.96
C ALA A 44 5.56 2.31 -2.58
N TYR A 45 5.80 1.01 -2.42
CA TYR A 45 5.65 0.32 -1.14
C TYR A 45 6.72 0.75 -0.13
N THR A 46 7.98 0.87 -0.53
CA THR A 46 9.04 1.42 0.33
C THR A 46 8.73 2.85 0.75
N TYR A 47 8.20 3.66 -0.18
CA TYR A 47 7.72 5.02 0.11
C TYR A 47 6.56 5.02 1.13
N PHE A 48 5.59 4.11 0.96
CA PHE A 48 4.49 3.94 1.92
C PHE A 48 5.02 3.64 3.33
N LEU A 49 5.96 2.69 3.45
CA LEU A 49 6.52 2.33 4.75
C LEU A 49 7.33 3.46 5.38
N ARG A 50 8.00 4.29 4.58
CA ARG A 50 8.69 5.50 5.04
C ARG A 50 7.74 6.49 5.72
N ASP A 51 6.52 6.63 5.19
CA ASP A 51 5.52 7.58 5.70
C ASP A 51 4.80 7.07 6.96
N VAL A 52 4.98 5.80 7.34
CA VAL A 52 4.53 5.25 8.63
C VAL A 52 5.52 5.68 9.71
N ARG A 53 5.14 6.67 10.53
CA ARG A 53 6.03 7.30 11.53
C ARG A 53 6.00 6.63 12.90
N SER A 54 4.99 5.81 13.17
CA SER A 54 4.86 5.09 14.45
C SER A 54 4.21 3.72 14.24
N GLY A 55 4.47 2.78 15.16
CA GLY A 55 3.85 1.45 15.15
C GLY A 55 2.33 1.46 15.34
N HIS A 56 1.77 2.54 15.90
CA HIS A 56 0.34 2.73 16.08
C HIS A 56 -0.34 3.39 14.87
N GLN A 57 0.44 3.84 13.88
CA GLN A 57 -0.10 4.43 12.67
C GLN A 57 -0.51 3.31 11.70
N GLU A 58 -1.80 2.95 11.74
CA GLU A 58 -2.35 1.90 10.88
C GLU A 58 -2.62 2.39 9.44
N ASN A 59 -2.87 3.70 9.29
CA ASN A 59 -3.33 4.32 8.06
C ASN A 59 -2.33 5.33 7.52
N VAL A 60 -2.22 5.36 6.19
CA VAL A 60 -1.27 6.22 5.48
C VAL A 60 -1.92 6.73 4.19
N THR A 61 -1.58 7.96 3.86
CA THR A 61 -2.09 8.63 2.68
C THR A 61 -1.07 8.54 1.55
N LEU A 62 -1.48 8.04 0.39
CA LEU A 62 -0.64 7.96 -0.80
C LEU A 62 -1.11 8.95 -1.86
N THR A 63 -0.50 10.14 -1.88
CA THR A 63 -0.81 11.18 -2.88
C THR A 63 0.17 11.17 -4.05
N PHE A 64 -0.31 11.56 -5.23
CA PHE A 64 0.53 11.63 -6.43
C PHE A 64 1.59 12.74 -6.32
N ASN A 65 1.26 13.88 -5.69
CA ASN A 65 2.21 14.98 -5.49
C ASN A 65 3.42 14.54 -4.65
N GLN A 66 3.17 13.75 -3.59
CA GLN A 66 4.24 13.14 -2.82
C GLN A 66 5.03 12.13 -3.66
N ALA A 67 4.35 11.25 -4.39
CA ALA A 67 5.00 10.26 -5.26
C ALA A 67 5.96 10.93 -6.27
N LYS A 68 5.56 12.06 -6.85
CA LYS A 68 6.40 12.86 -7.75
C LYS A 68 7.58 13.49 -7.01
N LYS A 69 7.33 14.12 -5.84
CA LYS A 69 8.36 14.75 -5.00
C LYS A 69 9.46 13.76 -4.59
N TYR A 70 9.09 12.52 -4.29
CA TYR A 70 10.01 11.49 -3.81
C TYR A 70 10.47 10.51 -4.91
N GLY A 71 10.24 10.84 -6.18
CA GLY A 71 10.79 10.09 -7.31
C GLY A 71 10.17 8.71 -7.54
N VAL A 72 9.00 8.41 -6.97
CA VAL A 72 8.31 7.12 -7.17
C VAL A 72 7.87 6.96 -8.64
N CYS A 73 7.24 7.98 -9.20
CA CYS A 73 6.82 8.01 -10.60
C CYS A 73 6.42 9.43 -11.05
N GLN A 74 6.38 9.65 -12.37
CA GLN A 74 6.01 10.94 -12.97
C GLN A 74 4.59 10.99 -13.57
N SER A 75 3.87 9.86 -13.62
CA SER A 75 2.53 9.77 -14.21
C SER A 75 1.47 9.34 -13.19
N PRO A 76 0.30 10.01 -13.13
CA PRO A 76 -0.82 9.59 -12.29
C PRO A 76 -1.34 8.18 -12.60
N ASP A 77 -1.27 7.76 -13.87
CA ASP A 77 -1.73 6.45 -14.30
C ASP A 77 -0.79 5.35 -13.80
N THR A 78 0.52 5.57 -13.92
CA THR A 78 1.53 4.67 -13.37
C THR A 78 1.38 4.56 -11.85
N PHE A 79 1.13 5.68 -11.17
CA PHE A 79 0.88 5.67 -9.74
C PHE A 79 -0.37 4.88 -9.36
N SER A 80 -1.45 5.05 -10.13
CA SER A 80 -2.70 4.31 -9.91
C SER A 80 -2.53 2.81 -10.14
N LYS A 81 -1.78 2.41 -11.17
CA LYS A 81 -1.40 1.01 -11.41
C LYS A 81 -0.56 0.45 -10.27
N ALA A 82 0.42 1.21 -9.77
CA ALA A 82 1.25 0.80 -8.64
C ALA A 82 0.41 0.55 -7.37
N LYS A 83 -0.47 1.49 -6.99
CA LYS A 83 -1.39 1.32 -5.86
C LYS A 83 -2.28 0.10 -6.02
N LYS A 84 -2.81 -0.11 -7.23
CA LYS A 84 -3.63 -1.27 -7.55
C LYS A 84 -2.87 -2.58 -7.34
N GLN A 85 -1.64 -2.71 -7.86
CA GLN A 85 -0.79 -3.89 -7.65
C GLN A 85 -0.54 -4.18 -6.17
N LEU A 86 -0.27 -3.14 -5.37
CA LEU A 86 -0.04 -3.30 -3.93
C LEU A 86 -1.26 -3.83 -3.19
N VAL A 87 -2.47 -3.42 -3.61
CA VAL A 87 -3.72 -3.93 -3.02
C VAL A 87 -4.02 -5.34 -3.50
N GLU A 88 -3.89 -5.60 -4.80
CA GLU A 88 -4.16 -6.92 -5.39
C GLU A 88 -3.20 -8.00 -4.87
N ASN A 89 -1.94 -7.65 -4.60
CA ASN A 89 -0.96 -8.59 -4.05
C ASN A 89 -1.00 -8.69 -2.51
N GLY A 90 -1.91 -7.97 -1.84
CA GLY A 90 -2.11 -8.09 -0.40
C GLY A 90 -1.06 -7.43 0.47
N LEU A 91 -0.35 -6.43 -0.07
CA LEU A 91 0.61 -5.58 0.67
C LEU A 91 -0.09 -4.39 1.32
N LEU A 92 -1.15 -3.88 0.68
CA LEU A 92 -1.99 -2.80 1.19
C LEU A 92 -3.46 -3.19 1.14
N ASP A 93 -4.27 -2.56 1.99
CA ASP A 93 -5.74 -2.58 1.89
C ASP A 93 -6.26 -1.16 1.72
N SER A 94 -7.16 -0.95 0.77
CA SER A 94 -7.86 0.32 0.59
C SER A 94 -8.88 0.52 1.71
N VAL A 95 -8.58 1.43 2.64
CA VAL A 95 -9.54 1.88 3.66
C VAL A 95 -10.55 2.80 2.98
N ASP A 96 -10.04 3.85 2.34
CA ASP A 96 -10.81 4.77 1.51
C ASP A 96 -10.14 4.92 0.14
N GLY A 97 -10.93 4.84 -0.94
CA GLY A 97 -10.45 5.08 -2.29
C GLY A 97 -10.12 6.56 -2.56
N GLY A 98 -10.55 7.47 -1.66
CA GLY A 98 -10.47 8.90 -1.86
C GLY A 98 -11.51 9.38 -2.89
N GLY A 99 -11.37 10.64 -3.33
CA GLY A 99 -12.29 11.24 -4.27
C GLY A 99 -12.28 12.76 -4.23
N LEU A 100 -13.46 13.39 -4.30
CA LEU A 100 -13.66 14.84 -4.27
C LEU A 100 -12.86 15.48 -3.11
N ASN A 101 -11.69 16.04 -3.41
CA ASN A 101 -10.76 16.67 -2.46
C ASN A 101 -10.24 15.78 -1.31
N ALA A 102 -10.45 14.46 -1.37
CA ALA A 102 -10.01 13.52 -0.33
C ALA A 102 -8.95 12.58 -0.90
N PRO A 103 -7.79 12.44 -0.23
CA PRO A 103 -6.75 11.54 -0.71
C PRO A 103 -7.12 10.08 -0.38
N ALA A 104 -6.57 9.15 -1.16
CA ALA A 104 -6.77 7.72 -0.89
C ALA A 104 -6.02 7.29 0.37
N ILE A 105 -6.71 6.54 1.24
CA ILE A 105 -6.20 6.06 2.52
C ILE A 105 -5.98 4.56 2.44
N PHE A 106 -4.78 4.13 2.80
CA PHE A 106 -4.37 2.74 2.78
C PHE A 106 -3.90 2.32 4.16
N LYS A 107 -4.11 1.04 4.48
CA LYS A 107 -3.48 0.40 5.61
C LYS A 107 -2.53 -0.69 5.15
N LYS A 108 -1.52 -0.99 5.97
CA LYS A 108 -0.64 -2.13 5.72
C LYS A 108 -1.45 -3.42 5.79
N SER A 109 -1.18 -4.34 4.87
CA SER A 109 -1.83 -5.64 4.83
C SER A 109 -0.81 -6.76 5.02
N GLU A 110 -1.24 -7.84 5.66
CA GLU A 110 -0.47 -9.07 5.84
C GLU A 110 -1.03 -10.21 4.97
N ARG A 111 -2.01 -9.91 4.09
CA ARG A 111 -2.64 -10.89 3.18
C ARG A 111 -1.65 -11.53 2.22
N TRP A 112 -0.58 -10.82 1.88
CA TRP A 112 0.50 -11.31 1.02
C TRP A 112 1.14 -12.62 1.50
N LYS A 113 1.09 -12.90 2.81
CA LYS A 113 1.56 -14.17 3.38
C LYS A 113 0.82 -15.39 2.83
N GLN A 114 -0.41 -15.18 2.37
CA GLN A 114 -1.28 -16.22 1.81
C GLN A 114 -1.36 -16.12 0.28
N PHE A 115 -0.62 -15.22 -0.35
CA PHE A 115 -0.71 -14.98 -1.80
C PHE A 115 -0.40 -16.25 -2.60
N GLY A 116 -1.27 -16.57 -3.56
CA GLY A 116 -1.16 -17.79 -4.37
C GLY A 116 -1.73 -19.06 -3.71
N SER A 117 -2.26 -18.96 -2.48
CA SER A 117 -2.98 -20.06 -1.83
C SER A 117 -4.50 -19.88 -1.89
N ASP A 118 -5.24 -20.96 -1.65
CA ASP A 118 -6.71 -20.94 -1.54
C ASP A 118 -7.22 -20.05 -0.39
N ARG A 119 -6.36 -19.75 0.58
CA ARG A 119 -6.67 -18.85 1.71
C ARG A 119 -6.44 -17.39 1.38
N PHE A 120 -6.00 -17.07 0.15
CA PHE A 120 -5.78 -15.68 -0.26
C PHE A 120 -7.11 -14.94 -0.39
N LYS A 121 -7.35 -14.01 0.52
CA LYS A 121 -8.51 -13.10 0.40
C LYS A 121 -8.22 -12.01 -0.61
N VAL A 122 -8.85 -12.07 -1.78
CA VAL A 122 -8.79 -10.99 -2.77
C VAL A 122 -9.59 -9.79 -2.27
N VAL A 123 -8.94 -8.63 -2.16
CA VAL A 123 -9.60 -7.36 -1.84
C VAL A 123 -9.51 -6.46 -3.07
N PRO A 124 -10.64 -5.95 -3.57
CA PRO A 124 -10.63 -5.09 -4.74
C PRO A 124 -10.08 -3.70 -4.41
N TYR A 125 -9.26 -3.16 -5.32
CA TYR A 125 -8.78 -1.79 -5.23
C TYR A 125 -9.94 -0.80 -5.41
N LYS A 126 -10.08 0.15 -4.48
CA LYS A 126 -11.07 1.24 -4.57
C LYS A 126 -10.44 2.44 -5.28
N PRO A 127 -10.81 2.75 -6.54
CA PRO A 127 -10.28 3.92 -7.23
C PRO A 127 -10.89 5.21 -6.66
N GLY A 128 -10.07 6.25 -6.55
CA GLY A 128 -10.52 7.61 -6.29
C GLY A 128 -10.94 8.29 -7.59
N PHE A 129 -12.04 9.04 -7.58
CA PHE A 129 -12.53 9.80 -8.73
C PHE A 129 -12.39 11.31 -8.47
N GLY A 130 -11.72 12.03 -9.39
CA GLY A 130 -11.63 13.48 -9.35
C GLY A 130 -12.99 14.16 -9.60
N SER A 131 -13.16 15.38 -9.10
CA SER A 131 -14.45 16.11 -9.13
C SER A 131 -15.05 16.29 -10.51
N LYS A 132 -14.23 16.66 -11.49
CA LYS A 132 -14.66 16.86 -12.87
C LYS A 132 -15.15 15.54 -13.48
N TYR A 133 -14.37 14.48 -13.30
CA TYR A 133 -14.70 13.14 -13.81
C TYR A 133 -15.92 12.54 -13.13
N PHE A 134 -16.06 12.74 -11.82
CA PHE A 134 -17.20 12.24 -11.06
C PHE A 134 -18.49 12.97 -11.43
N LYS A 135 -18.45 14.30 -11.59
CA LYS A 135 -19.62 15.08 -12.06
C LYS A 135 -20.04 14.65 -13.46
N THR A 136 -19.09 14.54 -14.39
CA THR A 136 -19.36 14.08 -15.76
C THR A 136 -19.87 12.64 -15.79
N ALA A 137 -19.32 11.75 -14.96
CA ALA A 137 -19.77 10.37 -14.88
C ALA A 137 -21.12 10.21 -14.18
N MET A 138 -21.47 11.08 -13.22
CA MET A 138 -22.76 11.04 -12.53
C MET A 138 -23.92 11.60 -13.36
N ALA A 139 -23.61 12.44 -14.36
CA ALA A 139 -24.58 12.95 -15.32
C ALA A 139 -24.97 11.91 -16.40
N ASP A 140 -24.17 10.87 -16.60
CA ASP A 140 -24.34 9.84 -17.63
C ASP A 140 -24.69 8.50 -16.96
N ALA A 141 -25.82 7.88 -17.34
CA ALA A 141 -26.34 6.70 -16.66
C ALA A 141 -25.39 5.48 -16.73
N ASP A 142 -24.70 5.29 -17.85
CA ASP A 142 -23.79 4.17 -18.07
C ASP A 142 -22.47 4.37 -17.34
N LYS A 143 -21.93 5.59 -17.39
CA LYS A 143 -20.72 5.96 -16.65
C LYS A 143 -20.95 5.94 -15.14
N LYS A 144 -22.13 6.38 -14.67
CA LYS A 144 -22.55 6.31 -13.27
C LYS A 144 -22.55 4.88 -12.76
N LYS A 145 -23.15 3.95 -13.53
CA LYS A 145 -23.15 2.52 -13.19
C LYS A 145 -21.73 1.95 -13.11
N LYS A 146 -20.83 2.32 -14.03
CA LYS A 146 -19.41 1.90 -14.00
C LYS A 146 -18.67 2.43 -12.78
N VAL A 147 -18.82 3.71 -12.45
CA VAL A 147 -18.19 4.34 -11.28
C VAL A 147 -18.66 3.71 -9.98
N LEU A 148 -19.97 3.50 -9.83
CA LEU A 148 -20.55 2.85 -8.65
C LEU A 148 -20.08 1.40 -8.51
N ASN A 149 -20.06 0.63 -9.60
CA ASN A 149 -19.53 -0.74 -9.58
C ASN A 149 -18.03 -0.80 -9.26
N ALA A 150 -17.24 0.19 -9.69
CA ALA A 150 -15.82 0.25 -9.34
C ALA A 150 -15.58 0.65 -7.88
N ARG A 151 -16.46 1.47 -7.30
CA ARG A 151 -16.38 1.92 -5.89
C ARG A 151 -16.90 0.86 -4.91
N TYR A 152 -17.94 0.14 -5.32
CA TYR A 152 -18.58 -0.96 -4.59
C TYR A 152 -18.55 -2.22 -5.46
N PRO A 153 -17.37 -2.79 -5.69
CA PRO A 153 -17.24 -4.01 -6.45
C PRO A 153 -18.05 -5.12 -5.77
N LYS A 154 -19.00 -5.71 -6.49
CA LYS A 154 -19.69 -6.92 -6.03
C LYS A 154 -18.62 -7.99 -5.74
N PRO A 155 -18.71 -8.71 -4.62
CA PRO A 155 -17.81 -9.83 -4.37
C PRO A 155 -17.89 -10.78 -5.56
N ARG A 156 -16.73 -11.15 -6.13
CA ARG A 156 -16.69 -12.22 -7.14
C ARG A 156 -17.13 -13.49 -6.40
N PHE A 157 -18.19 -14.13 -6.89
CA PHE A 157 -18.70 -15.38 -6.36
C PHE A 157 -17.53 -16.34 -6.08
N GLY A 158 -17.35 -16.71 -4.80
CA GLY A 158 -16.22 -17.52 -4.34
C GLY A 158 -15.75 -17.24 -2.90
N SER A 159 -16.04 -16.07 -2.32
CA SER A 159 -15.86 -15.88 -0.87
C SER A 159 -17.15 -16.24 -0.14
N SER A 160 -17.25 -17.50 0.29
CA SER A 160 -18.24 -17.90 1.30
C SER A 160 -18.06 -17.00 2.53
N ALA A 161 -19.02 -16.11 2.75
CA ALA A 161 -19.27 -15.53 4.06
C ALA A 161 -20.21 -16.48 4.80
N ALA A 162 -19.66 -17.61 5.25
CA ALA A 162 -20.17 -18.29 6.43
C ALA A 162 -19.45 -17.65 7.62
N GLY A 163 -20.08 -17.19 8.67
CA GLY A 163 -21.46 -17.04 9.11
C GLY A 163 -21.33 -16.28 10.44
N ASP A 164 -22.37 -15.54 10.84
CA ASP A 164 -22.67 -15.25 12.24
C ASP A 164 -23.97 -14.45 12.25
N THR A 165 -25.05 -15.21 12.32
CA THR A 165 -26.31 -14.75 12.90
C THR A 165 -26.32 -15.30 14.32
N LEU A 166 -26.65 -14.39 15.26
CA LEU A 166 -26.76 -14.58 16.70
C LEU A 166 -27.35 -15.92 17.14
#